data_AF-B8HIU7-F1
#
_entry.id   AF-B8HIU7-F1
#
_cell.length_a   1.000
_cell.length_b   1.000
_cell.length_c   1.000
_cell.angle_alpha   90.00
_cell.angle_beta   90.00
_cell.angle_gamma   90.00
#
_symmetry.space_group_name_H-M   'P 1'
#
loop_
_entity.id
_entity.type
_entity.pdbx_description
1 polymer ?
#
loop_
_entity_poly.entity_id
_entity_poly.type
_entity_poly.pdbx_seq_one_letter_code
_entity_poly.pdbx_strand_id
1 'polypeptide(L)'
;MSLNLASETAAALMADAARAADDSNRKHPSLQVLCARLERIMHGHAAQALLTAGDLPERAGVVTLPAWSWDHPLIDVGRKDKAHGTGERMLMPVRNNWDTPMVVLVADESVPVSYSTRGMGHATAGQSKLVRRPGLAPVTAVDSMPSLAEPVFVGAGTTSRIGAQLNKLVVDGKAAHWEVVQGLEPKLRTAVYQAHASVSYEIGNSTGVVEPMLDELGLEQIVDTMMYGELQDEDETAERVKDKPSAIFRLIELCLGPECFLRVDPLKYMTKHMRRDAEAQIRRKIGDPHIGPKVREIARRHPRAEIADIVAAYREVYPKDRLSLPRARAALSVSPSASARSTLLVPDSFNSQAIYEGSQAA
;
A
#
# COMPACT_ATOMS: atom_id res chain seq x y z
N MET A 1 -24.81 17.42 44.72
CA MET A 1 -23.98 17.91 43.60
C MET A 1 -23.38 16.80 42.73
N SER A 2 -23.13 15.57 43.22
CA SER A 2 -22.54 14.48 42.39
C SER A 2 -23.45 13.85 41.33
N LEU A 3 -24.77 14.04 41.38
CA LEU A 3 -25.71 13.46 40.41
C LEU A 3 -25.77 14.21 39.06
N ASN A 4 -25.44 15.51 39.04
CA ASN A 4 -25.46 16.30 37.79
C ASN A 4 -24.25 16.03 36.90
N LEU A 5 -23.06 15.78 37.49
CA LEU A 5 -21.85 15.49 36.72
C LEU A 5 -21.96 14.17 35.92
N ALA A 6 -22.58 13.14 36.49
CA ALA A 6 -22.75 11.85 35.81
C ALA A 6 -23.71 11.95 34.61
N SER A 7 -24.75 12.78 34.72
CA SER A 7 -25.74 13.03 33.66
C SER A 7 -25.13 13.79 32.47
N GLU A 8 -24.33 14.83 32.74
CA GLU A 8 -23.65 15.61 31.70
C GLU A 8 -22.60 14.79 30.95
N THR A 9 -21.84 13.93 31.65
CA THR A 9 -20.90 13.00 30.99
C THR A 9 -21.59 11.97 30.11
N ALA A 10 -22.76 11.46 30.49
CA ALA A 10 -23.50 10.49 29.69
C ALA A 10 -24.07 11.12 28.41
N ALA A 11 -24.57 12.35 28.49
CA ALA A 11 -25.06 13.09 27.33
C ALA A 11 -23.94 13.45 26.34
N ALA A 12 -22.77 13.86 26.84
CA ALA A 12 -21.58 14.10 26.02
C ALA A 12 -21.10 12.82 25.31
N LEU A 13 -21.02 11.70 26.04
CA LEU A 13 -20.65 10.39 25.47
C LEU A 13 -21.64 9.91 24.40
N MET A 14 -22.94 10.14 24.57
CA MET A 14 -23.95 9.78 23.56
C MET A 14 -23.88 10.67 22.32
N ALA A 15 -23.62 11.97 22.48
CA ALA A 15 -23.43 12.90 21.36
C ALA A 15 -22.16 12.58 20.55
N ASP A 16 -21.08 12.21 21.24
CA ASP A 16 -19.83 11.77 20.60
C ASP A 16 -19.99 10.43 19.90
N ALA A 17 -20.75 9.48 20.48
CA ALA A 17 -21.06 8.21 19.83
C ALA A 17 -21.90 8.40 18.56
N ALA A 18 -22.89 9.30 18.59
CA ALA A 18 -23.72 9.63 17.43
C ALA A 18 -22.90 10.31 16.33
N ARG A 19 -22.00 11.24 16.67
CA ARG A 19 -21.05 11.85 15.71
C ARG A 19 -20.08 10.82 15.14
N ALA A 20 -19.53 9.93 15.96
CA ALA A 20 -18.61 8.89 15.50
C ALA A 20 -19.29 7.91 14.53
N ALA A 21 -20.57 7.59 14.75
CA ALA A 21 -21.37 6.78 13.84
C ALA A 21 -21.65 7.48 12.50
N ASP A 22 -22.00 8.77 12.53
CA ASP A 22 -22.21 9.58 11.32
C ASP A 22 -20.89 9.74 10.53
N ASP A 23 -19.79 10.05 11.21
CA ASP A 23 -18.47 10.16 10.60
C ASP A 23 -18.01 8.82 10.01
N SER A 24 -18.28 7.69 10.66
CA SER A 24 -17.95 6.37 10.11
C SER A 24 -18.70 6.08 8.80
N ASN A 25 -19.93 6.55 8.65
CA ASN A 25 -20.69 6.41 7.40
C ASN A 25 -20.16 7.30 6.27
N ARG A 26 -19.41 8.35 6.61
CA ARG A 26 -18.86 9.31 5.64
C ARG A 26 -17.42 9.00 5.24
N LYS A 27 -16.75 8.04 5.89
CA LYS A 27 -15.39 7.60 5.52
C LYS A 27 -15.43 6.71 4.27
N HIS A 28 -14.42 6.85 3.41
CA HIS A 28 -14.28 5.94 2.27
C HIS A 28 -14.05 4.48 2.75
N PRO A 29 -14.94 3.50 2.47
CA PRO A 29 -14.93 2.20 3.14
C PRO A 29 -13.62 1.41 2.97
N SER A 30 -13.13 1.30 1.72
CA SER A 30 -11.88 0.57 1.46
C SER A 30 -10.64 1.24 2.07
N LEU A 31 -10.64 2.57 2.17
CA LEU A 31 -9.55 3.29 2.82
C LEU A 31 -9.63 3.12 4.33
N GLN A 32 -10.82 3.10 4.93
CA GLN A 32 -11.01 2.89 6.36
C GLN A 32 -10.43 1.55 6.78
N VAL A 33 -10.77 0.47 6.09
CA VAL A 33 -10.25 -0.88 6.37
C VAL A 33 -8.73 -0.92 6.22
N LEU A 34 -8.18 -0.37 5.14
CA LEU A 34 -6.73 -0.36 4.92
C LEU A 34 -6.00 0.45 6.00
N CYS A 35 -6.46 1.66 6.28
CA CYS A 35 -5.83 2.57 7.25
C CYS A 35 -5.87 2.00 8.66
N ALA A 36 -7.00 1.39 9.07
CA ALA A 36 -7.13 0.71 10.35
C ALA A 36 -6.13 -0.44 10.49
N ARG A 37 -5.92 -1.22 9.43
CA ARG A 37 -4.91 -2.30 9.45
C ARG A 37 -3.48 -1.76 9.51
N LEU A 38 -3.15 -0.75 8.70
CA LEU A 38 -1.83 -0.10 8.75
C LEU A 38 -1.55 0.49 10.14
N GLU A 39 -2.55 1.09 10.78
CA GLU A 39 -2.44 1.62 12.14
C GLU A 39 -2.16 0.52 13.17
N ARG A 40 -2.88 -0.61 13.11
CA ARG A 40 -2.61 -1.79 13.97
C ARG A 40 -1.17 -2.31 13.81
N ILE A 41 -0.63 -2.32 12.58
CA ILE A 41 0.78 -2.71 12.33
C ILE A 41 1.73 -1.74 13.05
N MET A 42 1.47 -0.43 12.96
CA MET A 42 2.29 0.59 13.62
C MET A 42 2.25 0.48 15.14
N HIS A 43 1.07 0.24 15.70
CA HIS A 43 0.93 -0.02 17.14
C HIS A 43 1.71 -1.27 17.54
N GLY A 44 1.65 -2.34 16.74
CA GLY A 44 2.42 -3.56 16.97
C GLY A 44 3.93 -3.33 16.94
N HIS A 45 4.45 -2.57 15.98
CA HIS A 45 5.88 -2.23 15.89
C HIS A 45 6.34 -1.40 17.09
N ALA A 46 5.58 -0.37 17.45
CA ALA A 46 5.90 0.47 18.62
C ALA A 46 5.83 -0.33 19.93
N ALA A 47 4.83 -1.21 20.10
CA ALA A 47 4.73 -2.08 21.26
C ALA A 47 5.88 -3.10 21.35
N GLN A 48 6.29 -3.68 20.22
CA GLN A 48 7.44 -4.58 20.16
C GLN A 48 8.73 -3.86 20.56
N ALA A 49 8.92 -2.62 20.11
CA ALA A 49 10.08 -1.82 20.48
C ALA A 49 10.15 -1.60 22.01
N LEU A 50 9.03 -1.24 22.63
CA LEU A 50 8.94 -1.07 24.10
C LEU A 50 9.24 -2.39 24.85
N LEU A 51 8.70 -3.52 24.39
CA LEU A 51 8.98 -4.82 24.99
C LEU A 51 10.46 -5.23 24.84
N THR A 52 11.09 -4.87 23.72
CA THR A 52 12.49 -5.20 23.44
C THR A 52 13.44 -4.37 24.28
N ALA A 53 13.09 -3.12 24.59
CA ALA A 53 13.86 -2.25 25.48
C ALA A 53 13.93 -2.81 26.92
N GLY A 54 12.86 -3.46 27.39
CA GLY A 54 12.83 -4.22 28.65
C GLY A 54 12.69 -3.37 29.93
N ASP A 55 12.62 -2.04 29.81
CA ASP A 55 12.55 -1.06 30.89
C ASP A 55 11.11 -0.65 31.23
N LEU A 56 10.22 -1.63 31.38
CA LEU A 56 8.81 -1.36 31.68
C LEU A 56 8.64 -0.80 33.11
N PRO A 57 7.93 0.33 33.29
CA PRO A 57 7.71 0.92 34.60
C PRO A 57 6.84 0.01 35.49
N GLU A 58 6.96 0.18 36.81
CA GLU A 58 6.11 -0.53 37.79
C GLU A 58 4.62 -0.24 37.57
N ARG A 59 4.32 1.02 37.24
CA ARG A 59 2.96 1.53 37.01
C ARG A 59 2.92 2.56 35.88
N ALA A 60 2.16 2.26 34.84
CA ALA A 60 1.89 3.18 33.74
C ALA A 60 0.56 2.86 33.04
N GLY A 61 0.01 3.84 32.36
CA GLY A 61 -1.03 3.62 31.35
C GLY A 61 -0.40 3.34 29.98
N VAL A 62 -0.99 2.43 29.21
CA VAL A 62 -0.62 2.20 27.81
C VAL A 62 -1.60 2.98 26.94
N VAL A 63 -1.08 3.85 26.07
CA VAL A 63 -1.89 4.66 25.14
C VAL A 63 -1.45 4.36 23.73
N THR A 64 -2.40 4.16 22.82
CA THR A 64 -2.14 4.16 21.38
C THR A 64 -2.59 5.49 20.79
N LEU A 65 -1.77 6.05 19.91
CA LEU A 65 -2.04 7.29 19.21
C LEU A 65 -2.64 6.98 17.83
N PRO A 66 -3.63 7.74 17.33
CA PRO A 66 -4.19 7.47 16.01
C PRO A 66 -3.22 7.91 14.92
N ALA A 67 -3.06 7.07 13.91
CA ALA A 67 -2.19 7.30 12.77
C ALA A 67 -2.87 8.15 11.69
N TRP A 68 -4.21 8.26 11.75
CA TRP A 68 -5.03 8.94 10.75
C TRP A 68 -6.03 9.89 11.40
N SER A 69 -6.13 11.11 10.86
CA SER A 69 -7.36 11.90 10.95
C SER A 69 -8.21 11.67 9.69
N TRP A 70 -9.50 11.96 9.78
CA TRP A 70 -10.45 11.75 8.68
C TRP A 70 -11.11 13.08 8.36
N ASP A 71 -10.66 13.70 7.27
CA ASP A 71 -11.04 15.06 6.92
C ASP A 71 -11.45 15.14 5.46
N HIS A 72 -12.22 16.18 5.11
CA HIS A 72 -12.46 16.49 3.71
C HIS A 72 -11.15 16.95 3.05
N PRO A 73 -10.81 16.43 1.86
CA PRO A 73 -9.58 16.86 1.18
C PRO A 73 -9.68 18.34 0.79
N LEU A 74 -8.57 19.07 0.93
CA LEU A 74 -8.43 20.46 0.48
C LEU A 74 -7.87 20.56 -0.95
N ILE A 75 -7.49 19.42 -1.54
CA ILE A 75 -7.10 19.28 -2.95
C ILE A 75 -8.13 18.46 -3.72
N ASP A 76 -8.18 18.64 -5.04
CA ASP A 76 -8.99 17.79 -5.90
C ASP A 76 -8.43 16.37 -5.98
N VAL A 77 -9.19 15.40 -5.49
CA VAL A 77 -8.88 13.96 -5.57
C VAL A 77 -9.76 13.24 -6.61
N GLY A 78 -10.49 13.99 -7.43
CA GLY A 78 -11.34 13.52 -8.50
C GLY A 78 -12.64 12.91 -8.00
N ARG A 79 -13.02 11.75 -8.56
CA ARG A 79 -14.26 11.05 -8.16
C ARG A 79 -14.14 10.29 -6.83
N LYS A 80 -12.96 10.27 -6.19
CA LYS A 80 -12.68 9.43 -5.03
C LYS A 80 -13.22 9.96 -3.71
N ASP A 81 -13.35 11.28 -3.56
CA ASP A 81 -13.99 11.86 -2.37
C ASP A 81 -15.50 11.94 -2.52
N LYS A 82 -16.11 11.29 -3.52
CA LYS A 82 -17.55 11.33 -3.75
C LYS A 82 -18.16 9.96 -3.51
N ALA A 83 -19.17 9.91 -2.66
CA ALA A 83 -19.96 8.70 -2.46
C ALA A 83 -20.66 8.30 -3.77
N HIS A 84 -20.71 6.99 -4.04
CA HIS A 84 -21.35 6.48 -5.25
C HIS A 84 -22.88 6.71 -5.18
N GLY A 85 -23.48 7.20 -6.26
CA GLY A 85 -24.90 7.51 -6.34
C GLY A 85 -25.28 8.90 -5.82
N THR A 86 -24.82 9.30 -4.63
CA THR A 86 -25.21 10.60 -4.02
C THR A 86 -24.29 11.75 -4.43
N GLY A 87 -23.01 11.47 -4.72
CA GLY A 87 -22.01 12.49 -5.02
C GLY A 87 -21.56 13.31 -3.80
N GLU A 88 -22.03 12.96 -2.60
CA GLU A 88 -21.66 13.62 -1.35
C GLU A 88 -20.17 13.48 -1.05
N ARG A 89 -19.58 14.51 -0.44
CA ARG A 89 -18.17 14.49 -0.07
C ARG A 89 -17.92 13.53 1.09
N MET A 90 -16.98 12.62 0.87
CA MET A 90 -16.49 11.67 1.86
C MET A 90 -15.28 12.23 2.61
N LEU A 91 -15.05 11.69 3.81
CA LEU A 91 -13.84 11.91 4.59
C LEU A 91 -12.73 11.00 4.06
N MET A 92 -11.55 11.59 3.91
CA MET A 92 -10.34 10.94 3.41
C MET A 92 -9.28 10.88 4.53
N PRO A 93 -8.44 9.84 4.57
CA PRO A 93 -7.43 9.72 5.61
C PRO A 93 -6.33 10.77 5.39
N VAL A 94 -6.00 11.50 6.45
CA VAL A 94 -4.86 12.41 6.54
C VAL A 94 -3.89 11.84 7.57
N ARG A 95 -2.61 11.77 7.20
CA ARG A 95 -1.59 11.12 8.03
C ARG A 95 -1.23 11.98 9.23
N ASN A 96 -1.28 11.40 10.43
CA ASN A 96 -0.73 11.98 11.65
C ASN A 96 0.70 11.52 11.85
N ASN A 97 1.59 12.48 12.11
CA ASN A 97 2.99 12.27 12.45
C ASN A 97 3.21 12.81 13.87
N TRP A 98 3.43 11.90 14.80
CA TRP A 98 3.69 12.19 16.20
C TRP A 98 5.19 12.39 16.44
N ASP A 99 5.54 13.25 17.39
CA ASP A 99 6.92 13.41 17.87
C ASP A 99 7.36 12.28 18.82
N THR A 100 6.41 11.43 19.23
CA THR A 100 6.64 10.22 20.02
C THR A 100 6.32 8.96 19.21
N PRO A 101 6.76 7.76 19.67
CA PRO A 101 6.23 6.50 19.17
C PRO A 101 4.70 6.44 19.26
N MET A 102 4.09 5.65 18.38
CA MET A 102 2.62 5.47 18.28
C MET A 102 1.99 4.78 19.50
N VAL A 103 2.81 4.17 20.36
CA VAL A 103 2.41 3.60 21.65
C VAL A 103 3.23 4.30 22.73
N VAL A 104 2.55 4.88 23.71
CA VAL A 104 3.18 5.66 24.78
C VAL A 104 2.85 5.04 26.13
N LEU A 105 3.87 4.93 26.99
CA LEU A 105 3.73 4.56 28.39
C LEU A 105 3.63 5.84 29.24
N VAL A 106 2.48 6.05 29.88
CA VAL A 106 2.23 7.22 30.74
C VAL A 106 2.49 6.81 32.19
N ALA A 107 3.77 6.90 32.59
CA ALA A 107 4.20 6.61 33.96
C ALA A 107 4.04 7.82 34.89
N ASP A 108 4.20 9.03 34.36
CA ASP A 108 4.02 10.27 35.11
C ASP A 108 2.54 10.67 35.20
N GLU A 109 2.25 11.76 35.93
CA GLU A 109 0.91 12.34 35.97
C GLU A 109 0.46 12.75 34.56
N SER A 110 1.37 13.28 33.74
CA SER A 110 1.08 13.62 32.37
C SER A 110 2.28 13.66 31.45
N VAL A 111 2.07 13.30 30.19
CA VAL A 111 3.07 13.35 29.11
C VAL A 111 2.56 14.25 28.00
N PRO A 112 3.27 15.35 27.65
CA PRO A 112 2.94 16.15 26.48
C PRO A 112 3.32 15.38 25.21
N VAL A 113 2.48 15.48 24.19
CA VAL A 113 2.75 14.90 22.86
C VAL A 113 2.45 15.95 21.80
N SER A 114 3.28 16.02 20.77
CA SER A 114 3.05 16.91 19.63
C SER A 114 2.74 16.08 18.39
N TYR A 115 1.96 16.65 17.48
CA TYR A 115 1.70 16.04 16.20
C TYR A 115 1.73 17.06 15.08
N SER A 116 1.94 16.55 13.88
CA SER A 116 1.67 17.25 12.64
C SER A 116 0.81 16.38 11.73
N THR A 117 -0.10 17.01 10.99
CA THR A 117 -0.84 16.34 9.92
C THR A 117 -0.36 16.88 8.60
N ARG A 118 -0.08 15.98 7.65
CA ARG A 118 0.28 16.35 6.28
C ARG A 118 -0.40 15.40 5.32
N GLY A 119 -1.02 15.96 4.28
CA GLY A 119 -1.65 15.18 3.22
C GLY A 119 -2.97 15.78 2.77
N MET A 120 -3.37 15.50 1.54
CA MET A 120 -4.65 15.98 0.99
C MET A 120 -4.85 17.50 1.04
N GLY A 121 -3.76 18.27 1.03
CA GLY A 121 -3.77 19.73 1.18
C GLY A 121 -3.80 20.24 2.62
N HIS A 122 -3.88 19.35 3.61
CA HIS A 122 -3.74 19.70 5.02
C HIS A 122 -2.26 19.82 5.40
N ALA A 123 -1.97 20.82 6.23
CA ALA A 123 -0.68 21.05 6.86
C ALA A 123 -0.93 21.71 8.22
N THR A 124 -1.30 20.91 9.22
CA THR A 124 -1.56 21.40 10.58
C THR A 124 -0.56 20.80 11.55
N ALA A 125 -0.35 21.48 12.67
CA ALA A 125 0.43 20.96 13.79
C ALA A 125 -0.28 21.34 15.09
N GLY A 126 -0.06 20.52 16.11
CA GLY A 126 -0.73 20.68 17.39
C GLY A 126 -0.02 19.96 18.52
N GLN A 127 -0.54 20.17 19.71
CA GLN A 127 -0.10 19.51 20.92
C GLN A 127 -1.31 18.92 21.63
N SER A 128 -1.10 17.80 22.31
CA SER A 128 -2.05 17.19 23.21
C SER A 128 -1.33 16.76 24.48
N LYS A 129 -2.10 16.31 25.47
CA LYS A 129 -1.60 15.90 26.77
C LYS A 129 -2.21 14.56 27.13
N LEU A 130 -1.37 13.56 27.36
CA LEU A 130 -1.78 12.28 27.92
C LEU A 130 -1.73 12.40 29.44
N VAL A 131 -2.83 12.09 30.12
CA VAL A 131 -2.95 12.25 31.58
C VAL A 131 -3.28 10.91 32.22
N ARG A 132 -2.45 10.48 33.16
CA ARG A 132 -2.71 9.28 33.95
C ARG A 132 -3.72 9.61 35.05
N ARG A 133 -4.88 8.97 35.04
CA ARG A 133 -5.90 9.10 36.08
C ARG A 133 -6.03 7.81 36.88
N PRO A 134 -5.75 7.83 38.20
CA PRO A 134 -6.01 6.69 39.08
C PRO A 134 -7.48 6.27 39.03
N GLY A 135 -7.76 4.96 39.04
CA GLY A 135 -9.12 4.42 39.09
C GLY A 135 -9.83 4.28 37.74
N LEU A 136 -9.29 4.83 36.64
CA LEU A 136 -9.80 4.55 35.30
C LEU A 136 -9.29 3.18 34.80
N ALA A 137 -10.08 2.55 33.92
CA ALA A 137 -9.59 1.43 33.14
C ALA A 137 -8.52 1.94 32.15
N PRO A 138 -7.50 1.13 31.83
CA PRO A 138 -6.56 1.49 30.77
C PRO A 138 -7.31 1.55 29.43
N VAL A 139 -7.12 2.65 28.70
CA VAL A 139 -7.72 2.88 27.38
C VAL A 139 -6.73 2.39 26.33
N THR A 140 -7.08 1.33 25.59
CA THR A 140 -6.19 0.74 24.57
C THR A 140 -6.23 1.44 23.21
N ALA A 141 -7.26 2.23 22.93
CA ALA A 141 -7.41 2.95 21.67
C ALA A 141 -8.16 4.27 21.87
N VAL A 142 -7.66 5.34 21.27
CA VAL A 142 -8.41 6.59 21.13
C VAL A 142 -9.10 6.49 19.77
N ASP A 143 -10.42 6.24 19.75
CA ASP A 143 -11.20 6.00 18.52
C ASP A 143 -11.25 7.22 17.58
N SER A 144 -10.88 8.38 18.08
CA SER A 144 -10.85 9.66 17.39
C SER A 144 -9.49 10.31 17.58
N MET A 145 -9.13 11.26 16.71
CA MET A 145 -8.05 12.21 17.02
C MET A 145 -8.23 12.70 18.46
N PRO A 146 -7.21 12.62 19.35
CA PRO A 146 -7.26 13.31 20.61
C PRO A 146 -7.71 14.72 20.31
N SER A 147 -8.86 15.11 20.87
CA SER A 147 -9.31 16.48 20.72
C SER A 147 -8.14 17.37 21.14
N LEU A 148 -7.75 18.28 20.24
CA LEU A 148 -6.73 19.29 20.52
C LEU A 148 -7.01 20.06 21.82
N ALA A 149 -8.28 20.10 22.24
CA ALA A 149 -8.74 20.79 23.41
C ALA A 149 -8.75 19.93 24.68
N GLU A 150 -8.71 18.59 24.58
CA GLU A 150 -8.97 17.71 25.72
C GLU A 150 -7.86 16.68 25.97
N PRO A 151 -7.36 16.57 27.21
CA PRO A 151 -6.39 15.56 27.56
C PRO A 151 -6.96 14.14 27.46
N VAL A 152 -6.15 13.20 26.95
CA VAL A 152 -6.51 11.78 26.91
C VAL A 152 -6.23 11.17 28.26
N PHE A 153 -7.28 10.69 28.93
CA PHE A 153 -7.16 10.08 30.27
C PHE A 153 -6.95 8.57 30.20
N VAL A 154 -5.93 8.07 30.88
CA VAL A 154 -5.63 6.64 30.93
C VAL A 154 -5.43 6.10 32.34
N GLY A 155 -5.97 4.89 32.57
CA GLY A 155 -5.73 4.12 33.78
C GLY A 155 -4.31 3.57 33.88
N ALA A 156 -3.83 3.35 35.10
CA ALA A 156 -2.51 2.74 35.36
C ALA A 156 -2.62 1.22 35.58
N GLY A 157 -1.80 0.45 34.88
CA GLY A 157 -1.61 -0.98 35.09
C GLY A 157 -0.29 -1.31 35.78
N THR A 158 -0.17 -2.52 36.34
CA THR A 158 1.11 -3.06 36.81
C THR A 158 2.00 -3.47 35.63
N THR A 159 3.31 -3.65 35.84
CA THR A 159 4.26 -4.13 34.81
C THR A 159 3.77 -5.37 34.07
N SER A 160 3.23 -6.37 34.77
CA SER A 160 2.67 -7.58 34.16
C SER A 160 1.49 -7.26 33.23
N ARG A 161 0.59 -6.36 33.65
CA ARG A 161 -0.56 -5.93 32.83
C ARG A 161 -0.11 -5.10 31.62
N ILE A 162 0.88 -4.23 31.79
CA ILE A 162 1.51 -3.45 30.71
C ILE A 162 2.10 -4.42 29.68
N GLY A 163 2.91 -5.38 30.12
CA GLY A 163 3.50 -6.40 29.26
C GLY A 163 2.45 -7.21 28.50
N ALA A 164 1.36 -7.60 29.15
CA ALA A 164 0.24 -8.30 28.49
C ALA A 164 -0.46 -7.43 27.43
N GLN A 165 -0.67 -6.13 27.70
CA GLN A 165 -1.27 -5.19 26.74
C GLN A 165 -0.37 -4.96 25.53
N LEU A 166 0.94 -4.75 25.76
CA LEU A 166 1.90 -4.58 24.67
C LEU A 166 1.98 -5.86 23.81
N ASN A 167 2.04 -7.04 24.42
CA ASN A 167 2.03 -8.31 23.68
C ASN A 167 0.76 -8.48 22.84
N LYS A 168 -0.41 -8.06 23.35
CA LYS A 168 -1.65 -8.05 22.59
C LYS A 168 -1.53 -7.18 21.34
N LEU A 169 -0.98 -5.97 21.46
CA LEU A 169 -0.74 -5.07 20.33
C LEU A 169 0.24 -5.65 19.31
N VAL A 170 1.30 -6.35 19.78
CA VAL A 170 2.24 -7.04 18.88
C VAL A 170 1.54 -8.14 18.08
N VAL A 171 0.76 -8.99 18.74
CA VAL A 171 0.01 -10.06 18.08
C VAL A 171 -1.00 -9.46 17.08
N ASP A 172 -1.70 -8.41 17.49
CA ASP A 172 -2.68 -7.72 16.66
C ASP A 172 -2.04 -7.08 15.41
N GLY A 173 -0.89 -6.41 15.57
CA GLY A 173 -0.14 -5.84 14.45
C GLY A 173 0.39 -6.90 13.48
N LYS A 174 0.86 -8.05 13.99
CA LYS A 174 1.27 -9.19 13.15
C LYS A 174 0.09 -9.76 12.36
N ALA A 175 -1.09 -9.89 12.99
CA ALA A 175 -2.30 -10.33 12.31
C ALA A 175 -2.72 -9.31 11.23
N ALA A 176 -2.75 -8.02 11.57
CA ALA A 176 -3.08 -6.94 10.63
C ALA A 176 -2.15 -6.91 9.42
N HIS A 177 -0.86 -7.19 9.59
CA HIS A 177 0.08 -7.33 8.48
C HIS A 177 -0.40 -8.37 7.46
N TRP A 178 -0.75 -9.57 7.91
CA TRP A 178 -1.27 -10.62 7.03
C TRP A 178 -2.62 -10.26 6.40
N GLU A 179 -3.50 -9.57 7.13
CA GLU A 179 -4.76 -9.07 6.57
C GLU A 179 -4.52 -8.05 5.44
N VAL A 180 -3.48 -7.21 5.53
CA VAL A 180 -3.10 -6.30 4.44
C VAL A 180 -2.57 -7.09 3.26
N VAL A 181 -1.65 -8.04 3.47
CA VAL A 181 -1.11 -8.90 2.42
C VAL A 181 -2.23 -9.60 1.64
N GLN A 182 -3.14 -10.28 2.34
CA GLN A 182 -4.30 -10.94 1.72
C GLN A 182 -5.21 -9.95 0.98
N GLY A 183 -5.45 -8.78 1.56
CA GLY A 183 -6.27 -7.74 0.93
C GLY A 183 -5.65 -7.13 -0.34
N LEU A 184 -4.33 -7.21 -0.50
CA LEU A 184 -3.62 -6.69 -1.67
C LEU A 184 -3.55 -7.68 -2.82
N GLU A 185 -3.63 -8.99 -2.58
CA GLU A 185 -3.43 -10.01 -3.62
C GLU A 185 -4.34 -9.80 -4.85
N PRO A 186 -5.67 -9.58 -4.74
CA PRO A 186 -6.50 -9.36 -5.92
C PRO A 186 -6.12 -8.08 -6.70
N LYS A 187 -5.65 -7.05 -5.97
CA LYS A 187 -5.21 -5.78 -6.56
C LYS A 187 -3.87 -5.94 -7.27
N LEU A 188 -2.97 -6.74 -6.71
CA LEU A 188 -1.70 -7.07 -7.31
C LEU A 188 -1.90 -7.85 -8.61
N ARG A 189 -2.73 -8.89 -8.61
CA ARG A 189 -3.10 -9.64 -9.82
C ARG A 189 -3.56 -8.69 -10.92
N THR A 190 -4.55 -7.84 -10.61
CA THR A 190 -5.03 -6.81 -11.55
C THR A 190 -3.90 -5.90 -12.06
N ALA A 191 -3.02 -5.43 -11.16
CA ALA A 191 -1.89 -4.59 -11.54
C ALA A 191 -0.88 -5.31 -12.45
N VAL A 192 -0.65 -6.62 -12.24
CA VAL A 192 0.21 -7.47 -13.08
C VAL A 192 -0.37 -7.61 -14.48
N TYR A 193 -1.65 -7.96 -14.63
CA TYR A 193 -2.27 -8.03 -15.97
C TYR A 193 -2.26 -6.67 -16.68
N GLN A 194 -2.55 -5.58 -15.97
CA GLN A 194 -2.50 -4.23 -16.56
C GLN A 194 -1.08 -3.84 -16.98
N ALA A 195 -0.08 -4.18 -16.17
CA ALA A 195 1.32 -3.95 -16.52
C ALA A 195 1.73 -4.80 -17.72
N HIS A 196 1.33 -6.07 -17.78
CA HIS A 196 1.61 -6.98 -18.89
C HIS A 196 0.97 -6.52 -20.19
N ALA A 197 -0.30 -6.12 -20.19
CA ALA A 197 -0.95 -5.55 -21.35
C ALA A 197 -0.23 -4.28 -21.83
N SER A 198 0.16 -3.40 -20.89
CA SER A 198 0.90 -2.17 -21.20
C SER A 198 2.27 -2.45 -21.82
N VAL A 199 3.02 -3.42 -21.30
CA VAL A 199 4.34 -3.82 -21.81
C VAL A 199 4.21 -4.50 -23.18
N SER A 200 3.26 -5.42 -23.32
CA SER A 200 2.99 -6.13 -24.57
C SER A 200 2.59 -5.17 -25.69
N TYR A 201 1.74 -4.18 -25.40
CA TYR A 201 1.37 -3.15 -26.36
C TYR A 201 2.55 -2.24 -26.73
N GLU A 202 3.38 -1.85 -25.76
CA GLU A 202 4.56 -1.01 -26.00
C GLU A 202 5.61 -1.70 -26.89
N ILE A 203 5.90 -2.97 -26.61
CA ILE A 203 6.81 -3.79 -27.42
C ILE A 203 6.19 -4.07 -28.79
N GLY A 204 4.91 -4.46 -28.85
CA GLY A 204 4.20 -4.76 -30.09
C GLY A 204 4.11 -3.57 -31.04
N ASN A 205 3.93 -2.36 -30.51
CA ASN A 205 4.00 -1.13 -31.30
C ASN A 205 5.40 -0.87 -31.91
N SER A 206 6.43 -1.50 -31.38
CA SER A 206 7.80 -1.36 -31.87
C SER A 206 8.17 -2.46 -32.87
N THR A 207 7.62 -3.67 -32.70
CA THR A 207 7.85 -4.83 -33.58
C THR A 207 6.83 -4.94 -34.72
N GLY A 208 5.70 -4.25 -34.62
CA GLY A 208 4.59 -4.31 -35.56
C GLY A 208 3.57 -5.42 -35.27
N VAL A 209 3.78 -6.22 -34.23
CA VAL A 209 2.92 -7.34 -33.85
C VAL A 209 2.63 -7.29 -32.35
N VAL A 210 1.36 -7.09 -31.98
CA VAL A 210 0.92 -7.06 -30.59
C VAL A 210 0.58 -8.48 -30.14
N GLU A 211 1.52 -9.10 -29.45
CA GLU A 211 1.38 -10.43 -28.83
C GLU A 211 1.56 -10.35 -27.31
N PRO A 212 0.92 -11.24 -26.53
CA PRO A 212 1.17 -11.34 -25.10
C PRO A 212 2.63 -11.78 -24.85
N MET A 213 3.37 -11.03 -24.04
CA MET A 213 4.80 -11.31 -23.79
C MET A 213 5.06 -12.51 -22.86
N LEU A 214 4.05 -12.85 -22.05
CA LEU A 214 4.05 -13.92 -21.04
C LEU A 214 2.69 -14.63 -21.12
N ASP A 215 2.71 -15.93 -20.83
CA ASP A 215 1.53 -16.76 -20.63
C ASP A 215 0.99 -16.62 -19.20
N GLU A 216 -0.15 -17.26 -18.94
CA GLU A 216 -0.82 -17.22 -17.64
C GLU A 216 0.09 -17.71 -16.50
N LEU A 217 0.81 -18.81 -16.73
CA LEU A 217 1.75 -19.35 -15.75
C LEU A 217 2.88 -18.35 -15.44
N GLY A 218 3.40 -17.66 -16.45
CA GLY A 218 4.40 -16.61 -16.27
C GLY A 218 3.87 -15.42 -15.46
N LEU A 219 2.59 -15.06 -15.59
CA LEU A 219 1.96 -14.01 -14.80
C LEU A 219 1.76 -14.42 -13.35
N GLU A 220 1.29 -15.65 -13.11
CA GLU A 220 1.15 -16.21 -11.76
C GLU A 220 2.50 -16.26 -11.03
N GLN A 221 3.57 -16.71 -11.71
CA GLN A 221 4.93 -16.69 -11.13
C GLN A 221 5.37 -15.28 -10.72
N ILE A 222 4.99 -14.24 -11.47
CA ILE A 222 5.29 -12.85 -11.11
C ILE A 222 4.49 -12.42 -9.88
N VAL A 223 3.21 -12.79 -9.80
CA VAL A 223 2.37 -12.54 -8.62
C VAL A 223 3.00 -13.18 -7.39
N ASP A 224 3.36 -14.47 -7.45
CA ASP A 224 4.00 -15.20 -6.35
C ASP A 224 5.31 -14.56 -5.93
N THR A 225 6.17 -14.21 -6.91
CA THR A 225 7.45 -13.54 -6.65
C THR A 225 7.25 -12.19 -5.96
N MET A 226 6.23 -11.43 -6.35
CA MET A 226 5.95 -10.13 -5.75
C MET A 226 5.33 -10.25 -4.36
N MET A 227 4.50 -11.26 -4.12
CA MET A 227 3.84 -11.53 -2.84
C MET A 227 4.82 -12.07 -1.81
N TYR A 228 5.58 -13.11 -2.17
CA TYR A 228 6.34 -13.94 -1.23
C TYR A 228 7.85 -13.84 -1.41
N GLY A 229 8.33 -13.28 -2.53
CA GLY A 229 9.75 -13.22 -2.86
C GLY A 229 10.16 -14.31 -3.86
N GLU A 230 11.42 -14.29 -4.29
CA GLU A 230 11.96 -15.35 -5.15
C GLU A 230 12.12 -16.63 -4.31
N LEU A 231 11.47 -17.72 -4.75
CA LEU A 231 11.71 -19.04 -4.18
C LEU A 231 13.15 -19.44 -4.55
N GLN A 232 13.95 -19.80 -3.55
CA GLN A 232 15.33 -20.22 -3.76
C GLN A 232 15.38 -21.47 -4.64
N ASP A 233 16.20 -21.45 -5.69
CA ASP A 233 16.76 -22.70 -6.22
C ASP A 233 17.76 -23.22 -5.18
N GLU A 234 17.69 -24.50 -4.86
CA GLU A 234 18.41 -25.15 -3.74
C GLU A 234 19.95 -25.00 -3.80
N ASP A 235 20.51 -24.51 -4.92
CA ASP A 235 21.94 -24.43 -5.21
C ASP A 235 22.59 -23.03 -5.03
N GLU A 236 21.82 -21.95 -4.84
CA GLU A 236 22.42 -20.62 -4.58
C GLU A 236 22.74 -20.43 -3.08
N THR A 237 24.05 -20.43 -2.75
CA THR A 237 24.64 -20.12 -1.43
C THR A 237 23.73 -19.29 -0.52
N ALA A 238 23.13 -19.97 0.46
CA ALA A 238 22.06 -19.50 1.35
C ALA A 238 22.32 -18.21 2.16
N GLU A 239 23.52 -17.62 2.09
CA GLU A 239 23.90 -16.42 2.85
C GLU A 239 23.54 -15.09 2.16
N ARG A 240 23.41 -15.02 0.82
CA ARG A 240 23.23 -13.72 0.13
C ARG A 240 21.77 -13.27 -0.09
N VAL A 241 20.81 -14.17 0.03
CA VAL A 241 19.40 -13.89 -0.36
C VAL A 241 18.44 -13.92 0.84
N LYS A 242 18.91 -14.33 2.03
CA LYS A 242 18.05 -14.61 3.19
C LYS A 242 17.20 -13.44 3.71
N ASP A 243 17.57 -12.20 3.36
CA ASP A 243 16.97 -11.00 3.95
C ASP A 243 16.33 -10.03 2.95
N LYS A 244 16.03 -10.43 1.71
CA LYS A 244 15.32 -9.53 0.78
C LYS A 244 13.80 -9.70 0.91
N PRO A 245 13.08 -8.78 1.59
CA PRO A 245 11.62 -8.82 1.63
C PRO A 245 11.02 -8.71 0.22
N SER A 246 9.87 -9.36 0.03
CA SER A 246 9.12 -9.32 -1.23
C SER A 246 8.68 -7.89 -1.58
N ALA A 247 8.19 -7.68 -2.82
CA ALA A 247 7.74 -6.36 -3.24
C ALA A 247 6.57 -5.84 -2.38
N ILE A 248 5.64 -6.72 -2.01
CA ILE A 248 4.50 -6.35 -1.17
C ILE A 248 4.91 -6.05 0.27
N PHE A 249 5.79 -6.86 0.87
CA PHE A 249 6.29 -6.59 2.22
C PHE A 249 7.05 -5.26 2.27
N ARG A 250 7.91 -4.99 1.28
CA ARG A 250 8.57 -3.67 1.15
C ARG A 250 7.58 -2.54 0.96
N LEU A 251 6.51 -2.75 0.19
CA LEU A 251 5.47 -1.74 0.00
C LEU A 251 4.73 -1.43 1.30
N ILE A 252 4.41 -2.45 2.10
CA ILE A 252 3.78 -2.25 3.42
C ILE A 252 4.71 -1.41 4.29
N GLU A 253 6.00 -1.77 4.41
CA GLU A 253 6.99 -0.98 5.17
C GLU A 253 7.08 0.47 4.68
N LEU A 254 7.06 0.71 3.36
CA LEU A 254 7.02 2.07 2.81
C LEU A 254 5.74 2.82 3.22
N CYS A 255 4.61 2.14 3.33
CA CYS A 255 3.34 2.70 3.80
C CYS A 255 3.33 2.97 5.32
N LEU A 256 4.30 2.44 6.07
CA LEU A 256 4.46 2.74 7.50
C LEU A 256 5.33 3.99 7.74
N GLY A 257 6.01 4.50 6.71
CA GLY A 257 6.87 5.68 6.85
C GLY A 257 6.07 6.98 7.10
N PRO A 258 6.60 7.97 7.83
CA PRO A 258 5.89 9.21 8.16
C PRO A 258 5.64 10.13 6.95
N GLU A 259 6.45 10.01 5.89
CA GLU A 259 6.36 10.85 4.68
C GLU A 259 5.56 10.20 3.53
N CYS A 260 4.84 9.12 3.82
CA CYS A 260 3.96 8.49 2.82
C CYS A 260 2.64 9.29 2.65
N PHE A 261 1.97 9.08 1.52
CA PHE A 261 0.62 9.61 1.23
C PHE A 261 0.44 11.15 1.21
N LEU A 262 1.52 11.94 1.22
CA LEU A 262 1.45 13.41 1.21
C LEU A 262 0.60 14.00 0.06
N ARG A 263 0.64 13.37 -1.12
CA ARG A 263 -0.02 13.87 -2.34
C ARG A 263 -1.11 12.96 -2.89
N VAL A 264 -1.25 11.75 -2.35
CA VAL A 264 -2.12 10.71 -2.91
C VAL A 264 -2.70 9.86 -1.79
N ASP A 265 -3.91 9.35 -1.98
CA ASP A 265 -4.52 8.41 -1.03
C ASP A 265 -3.73 7.10 -0.93
N PRO A 266 -3.82 6.38 0.21
CA PRO A 266 -3.14 5.11 0.43
C PRO A 266 -3.33 4.08 -0.69
N LEU A 267 -4.56 3.89 -1.17
CA LEU A 267 -4.82 2.93 -2.25
C LEU A 267 -4.14 3.33 -3.56
N LYS A 268 -4.21 4.61 -3.96
CA LYS A 268 -3.52 5.12 -5.17
C LYS A 268 -2.00 4.95 -5.06
N TYR A 269 -1.44 5.23 -3.89
CA TYR A 269 -0.02 5.04 -3.62
C TYR A 269 0.38 3.57 -3.82
N MET A 270 -0.33 2.64 -3.18
CA MET A 270 -0.06 1.21 -3.29
C MET A 270 -0.24 0.70 -4.72
N THR A 271 -1.34 1.05 -5.41
CA THR A 271 -1.56 0.67 -6.81
C THR A 271 -0.45 1.17 -7.73
N LYS A 272 0.02 2.41 -7.54
CA LYS A 272 1.12 2.97 -8.34
C LYS A 272 2.41 2.17 -8.13
N HIS A 273 2.74 1.83 -6.89
CA HIS A 273 3.92 1.02 -6.57
C HIS A 273 3.80 -0.41 -7.11
N MET A 274 2.67 -1.08 -6.90
CA MET A 274 2.43 -2.42 -7.43
C MET A 274 2.56 -2.46 -8.96
N ARG A 275 1.96 -1.49 -9.67
CA ARG A 275 2.07 -1.44 -11.14
C ARG A 275 3.52 -1.22 -11.60
N ARG A 276 4.25 -0.30 -10.97
CA ARG A 276 5.66 -0.04 -11.29
C ARG A 276 6.52 -1.28 -11.07
N ASP A 277 6.34 -1.96 -9.93
CA ASP A 277 7.14 -3.13 -9.58
C ASP A 277 6.75 -4.34 -10.45
N ALA A 278 5.46 -4.50 -10.79
CA ALA A 278 4.99 -5.51 -11.74
C ALA A 278 5.59 -5.30 -13.13
N GLU A 279 5.59 -4.07 -13.64
CA GLU A 279 6.24 -3.75 -14.91
C GLU A 279 7.74 -4.12 -14.89
N ALA A 280 8.44 -3.78 -13.79
CA ALA A 280 9.84 -4.12 -13.63
C ALA A 280 10.09 -5.64 -13.61
N GLN A 281 9.22 -6.41 -12.95
CA GLN A 281 9.31 -7.87 -12.90
C GLN A 281 9.02 -8.51 -14.26
N ILE A 282 7.97 -8.05 -14.96
CA ILE A 282 7.64 -8.51 -16.32
C ILE A 282 8.82 -8.26 -17.26
N ARG A 283 9.38 -7.04 -17.25
CA ARG A 283 10.54 -6.67 -18.08
C ARG A 283 11.75 -7.54 -17.76
N ARG A 284 12.04 -7.77 -16.48
CA ARG A 284 13.11 -8.68 -16.06
C ARG A 284 12.89 -10.10 -16.59
N LYS A 285 11.67 -10.63 -16.46
CA LYS A 285 11.32 -11.99 -16.88
C LYS A 285 11.49 -12.20 -18.39
N ILE A 286 11.19 -11.20 -19.21
CA ILE A 286 11.33 -11.26 -20.68
C ILE A 286 12.72 -10.81 -21.17
N GLY A 287 13.64 -10.48 -20.26
CA GLY A 287 14.99 -10.00 -20.61
C GLY A 287 15.03 -8.58 -21.17
N ASP A 288 13.98 -7.78 -20.99
CA ASP A 288 13.93 -6.39 -21.42
C ASP A 288 14.72 -5.49 -20.44
N PRO A 289 15.79 -4.82 -20.87
CA PRO A 289 16.51 -3.90 -20.00
C PRO A 289 15.63 -2.72 -19.58
N HIS A 290 15.85 -2.18 -18.38
CA HIS A 290 15.08 -1.02 -17.85
C HIS A 290 15.03 0.20 -18.80
N ILE A 291 16.04 0.38 -19.64
CA ILE A 291 16.14 1.46 -20.63
C ILE A 291 15.39 1.16 -21.95
N GLY A 292 14.86 -0.06 -22.11
CA GLY A 292 14.25 -0.57 -23.32
C GLY A 292 13.18 0.33 -23.92
N PRO A 293 12.21 0.85 -23.12
CA PRO A 293 11.17 1.75 -23.63
C PRO A 293 11.73 2.99 -24.34
N LYS A 294 12.76 3.62 -23.77
CA LYS A 294 13.40 4.79 -24.37
C LYS A 294 14.15 4.43 -25.66
N VAL A 295 14.83 3.26 -25.69
CA VAL A 295 15.54 2.79 -26.90
C VAL A 295 14.55 2.54 -28.04
N ARG A 296 13.43 1.86 -27.74
CA ARG A 296 12.36 1.61 -28.72
C ARG A 296 11.67 2.89 -29.18
N GLU A 297 11.51 3.88 -28.30
CA GLU A 297 11.03 5.21 -28.70
C GLU A 297 11.95 5.89 -29.72
N ILE A 298 13.27 5.89 -29.49
CA ILE A 298 14.23 6.44 -30.46
C ILE A 298 14.20 5.63 -31.76
N ALA A 299 14.21 4.30 -31.69
CA ALA A 299 14.13 3.45 -32.88
C ALA A 299 12.89 3.72 -33.74
N ARG A 300 11.72 3.98 -33.12
CA ARG A 300 10.49 4.35 -33.84
C ARG A 300 10.61 5.69 -34.59
N ARG A 301 11.40 6.64 -34.08
CA ARG A 301 11.69 7.90 -34.78
C ARG A 301 12.66 7.71 -35.95
N HIS A 302 13.36 6.57 -36.00
CA HIS A 302 14.37 6.25 -37.02
C HIS A 302 14.17 4.82 -37.59
N PRO A 303 13.06 4.54 -38.32
CA PRO A 303 12.61 3.18 -38.68
C PRO A 303 13.52 2.40 -39.65
N ARG A 304 14.67 2.95 -40.07
CA ARG A 304 15.67 2.32 -40.95
C ARG A 304 17.10 2.50 -40.46
N ALA A 305 17.27 3.04 -39.25
CA ALA A 305 18.58 3.26 -38.67
C ALA A 305 19.19 1.94 -38.19
N GLU A 306 20.49 1.78 -38.41
CA GLU A 306 21.23 0.67 -37.83
C GLU A 306 21.30 0.83 -36.30
N ILE A 307 21.53 -0.27 -35.59
CA ILE A 307 21.58 -0.25 -34.11
C ILE A 307 22.63 0.77 -33.60
N ALA A 308 23.74 0.94 -34.32
CA ALA A 308 24.77 1.91 -33.99
C ALA A 308 24.26 3.36 -34.05
N ASP A 309 23.48 3.69 -35.08
CA ASP A 309 22.89 5.02 -35.27
C ASP A 309 21.83 5.31 -34.20
N ILE A 310 21.02 4.30 -33.84
CA ILE A 310 20.05 4.39 -32.74
C ILE A 310 20.78 4.70 -31.42
N VAL A 311 21.91 4.05 -31.15
CA VAL A 311 22.71 4.32 -29.94
C VAL A 311 23.29 5.72 -29.95
N ALA A 312 23.77 6.20 -31.11
CA ALA A 312 24.28 7.56 -31.25
C ALA A 312 23.18 8.59 -30.97
N ALA A 313 22.02 8.46 -31.62
CA ALA A 313 20.85 9.33 -31.41
C ALA A 313 20.37 9.28 -29.95
N TYR A 314 20.35 8.09 -29.34
CA TYR A 314 19.98 7.94 -27.93
C TYR A 314 20.93 8.70 -27.00
N ARG A 315 22.26 8.63 -27.23
CA ARG A 315 23.26 9.31 -26.39
C ARG A 315 23.21 10.84 -26.55
N GLU A 316 22.77 11.33 -27.70
CA GLU A 316 22.51 12.76 -27.92
C GLU A 316 21.34 13.25 -27.05
N VAL A 317 20.25 12.49 -27.01
CA VAL A 317 19.06 12.83 -26.19
C VAL A 317 19.28 12.56 -24.70
N TYR A 318 20.00 11.48 -24.35
CA TYR A 318 20.20 11.01 -22.98
C TYR A 318 21.70 10.77 -22.68
N PRO A 319 22.54 11.82 -22.58
CA PRO A 319 23.99 11.67 -22.44
C PRO A 319 24.45 10.98 -21.15
N LYS A 320 23.61 10.99 -20.11
CA LYS A 320 23.92 10.39 -18.80
C LYS A 320 23.70 8.88 -18.74
N ASP A 321 22.85 8.32 -19.60
CA ASP A 321 22.35 6.92 -19.46
C ASP A 321 23.35 5.86 -20.01
N ARG A 322 24.49 6.29 -20.59
CA ARG A 322 25.59 5.45 -21.12
C ARG A 322 25.12 4.14 -21.78
N LEU A 323 24.36 4.26 -22.87
CA LEU A 323 23.84 3.12 -23.62
C LEU A 323 24.95 2.37 -24.37
N SER A 324 25.09 1.06 -24.12
CA SER A 324 25.97 0.16 -24.87
C SER A 324 25.25 -0.55 -26.01
N LEU A 325 25.95 -0.91 -27.10
CA LEU A 325 25.38 -1.70 -28.21
C LEU A 325 24.68 -3.00 -27.77
N PRO A 326 25.23 -3.83 -26.86
CA PRO A 326 24.56 -5.05 -26.44
C PRO A 326 23.21 -4.80 -25.75
N ARG A 327 23.13 -3.77 -24.89
CA ARG A 327 21.88 -3.38 -24.23
C ARG A 327 20.84 -2.82 -25.22
N ALA A 328 21.29 -2.08 -26.23
CA ALA A 328 20.41 -1.60 -27.30
C ALA A 328 19.85 -2.76 -28.12
N ARG A 329 20.72 -3.73 -28.49
CA ARG A 329 20.30 -4.95 -29.17
C ARG A 329 19.28 -5.73 -28.33
N ALA A 330 19.57 -5.96 -27.04
CA ALA A 330 18.65 -6.65 -26.12
C ALA A 330 17.28 -5.97 -26.04
N ALA A 331 17.23 -4.63 -25.98
CA ALA A 331 15.98 -3.87 -25.96
C ALA A 331 15.15 -4.00 -27.26
N LEU A 332 15.82 -4.12 -28.42
CA LEU A 332 15.17 -4.20 -29.72
C LEU A 332 14.83 -5.65 -30.12
N SER A 333 15.49 -6.64 -29.52
CA SER A 333 15.27 -8.06 -29.79
C SER A 333 14.38 -8.76 -28.75
N VAL A 334 13.70 -8.01 -27.87
CA VAL A 334 12.74 -8.59 -26.92
C VAL A 334 11.62 -9.27 -27.69
N SER A 335 11.23 -10.46 -27.25
CA SER A 335 10.21 -11.25 -27.91
C SER A 335 9.38 -12.03 -26.89
N PRO A 336 8.17 -12.49 -27.25
CA PRO A 336 7.34 -13.27 -26.34
C PRO A 336 8.07 -14.50 -25.83
N SER A 337 7.79 -14.90 -24.59
CA SER A 337 8.33 -16.14 -24.01
C SER A 337 7.93 -17.34 -24.86
N ALA A 338 8.74 -18.40 -24.86
CA ALA A 338 8.46 -19.61 -25.62
C ALA A 338 7.06 -20.19 -25.30
N SER A 339 6.69 -20.17 -24.02
CA SER A 339 5.37 -20.61 -23.54
C SER A 339 4.24 -19.72 -24.04
N ALA A 340 4.43 -18.39 -24.09
CA ALA A 340 3.42 -17.46 -24.61
C ALA A 340 3.14 -17.68 -26.10
N ARG A 341 4.16 -18.06 -26.88
CA ARG A 341 3.99 -18.38 -28.31
C ARG A 341 3.24 -19.69 -28.53
N SER A 342 3.39 -20.66 -27.63
CA SER A 342 2.75 -21.97 -27.76
C SER A 342 1.22 -21.91 -27.59
N THR A 343 0.69 -20.90 -26.89
CA THR A 343 -0.76 -20.74 -26.68
C THR A 343 -1.50 -20.27 -27.94
N LEU A 344 -0.79 -19.73 -28.94
CA LEU A 344 -1.35 -19.28 -30.22
C LEU A 344 -1.41 -20.38 -31.29
N LEU A 345 -1.08 -21.64 -30.97
CA LEU A 345 -1.44 -22.78 -31.82
C LEU A 345 -2.96 -22.99 -31.75
N VAL A 346 -3.70 -22.10 -32.42
CA VAL A 346 -5.08 -22.34 -32.82
C VAL A 346 -5.05 -23.59 -33.71
N PRO A 347 -5.84 -24.64 -33.41
CA PRO A 347 -6.00 -25.72 -34.35
C PRO A 347 -6.68 -25.16 -35.59
N ASP A 348 -5.92 -25.01 -36.69
CA ASP A 348 -6.46 -24.90 -38.04
C ASP A 348 -7.16 -26.22 -38.39
N SER A 349 -8.33 -26.50 -37.80
CA SER A 349 -9.24 -27.60 -38.16
C SER A 349 -10.36 -27.80 -37.14
N PHE A 350 -11.28 -26.84 -37.00
CA PHE A 350 -12.69 -27.21 -36.80
C PHE A 350 -13.56 -26.34 -37.69
N ASN A 351 -13.52 -26.73 -38.97
CA ASN A 351 -14.52 -26.40 -39.97
C ASN A 351 -15.85 -27.04 -39.52
N SER A 352 -16.72 -26.27 -38.87
CA SER A 352 -18.11 -26.65 -38.61
C SER A 352 -19.04 -25.77 -39.45
N GLN A 353 -18.93 -25.90 -40.77
CA GLN A 353 -20.11 -25.87 -41.63
C GLN A 353 -20.95 -27.11 -41.31
N ALA A 354 -21.89 -27.01 -40.36
CA ALA A 354 -23.10 -27.82 -40.32
C ALA A 354 -23.98 -27.35 -39.15
N ILE A 355 -25.29 -27.36 -39.38
CA ILE A 355 -26.39 -27.09 -38.44
C ILE A 355 -26.79 -25.62 -38.36
N TYR A 356 -27.40 -25.12 -39.43
CA TYR A 356 -28.52 -24.16 -39.36
C TYR A 356 -29.50 -24.45 -40.51
N GLU A 357 -30.11 -25.63 -40.49
CA GLU A 357 -31.36 -25.90 -41.20
C GLU A 357 -32.37 -26.44 -40.17
N GLY A 358 -33.54 -25.78 -40.11
CA GLY A 358 -34.72 -26.34 -39.46
C GLY A 358 -35.20 -25.66 -38.18
N SER A 359 -35.75 -24.44 -38.28
CA SER A 359 -36.88 -24.03 -37.43
C SER A 359 -37.64 -22.85 -38.04
N GLN A 360 -38.45 -23.13 -39.06
CA GLN A 360 -39.71 -22.42 -39.31
C GLN A 360 -40.82 -23.44 -39.06
N ALA A 361 -41.53 -23.31 -37.94
CA ALA A 361 -42.92 -23.74 -37.73
C ALA A 361 -43.31 -23.55 -36.26
N ALA A 362 -43.99 -22.44 -35.96
CA ALA A 362 -45.14 -22.31 -35.06
C ALA A 362 -45.47 -20.82 -34.87
#